data_AF-X0UBZ8-F1
#
_entry.id   AF-X0UBZ8-F1
#
_cell.length_a   1.000
_cell.length_b   1.000
_cell.length_c   1.000
_cell.angle_alpha   90.00
_cell.angle_beta   90.00
_cell.angle_gamma   90.00
#
_symmetry.space_group_name_H-M   'P 1'
#
loop_
_entity.id
_entity.type
_entity.pdbx_description
1 polymer ?
#
loop_
_entity_poly.entity_id
_entity_poly.type
_entity_poly.pdbx_seq_one_letter_code
_entity_poly.pdbx_strand_id
1 'polypeptide(L)'
;DIAPGYDHITSAIGGTLAAMYGADFLCYVTSSEHLGLPTVEEVKEGVIVSRIAAHAADIAKGVKDARDWDDKMSEARANLDWNRMMDLAIDKEKAEEIRKRCKPDDPMVCSMCGKFCSVKISKELRDSELKDKK
;
A
#
# COMPACT_ATOMS: atom_id res chain seq x y z
N ASP A 1 -22.04 -9.15 0.41
CA ASP A 1 -23.11 -10.11 0.77
C ASP A 1 -22.60 -11.28 1.61
N ILE A 2 -21.81 -12.22 1.06
CA ILE A 2 -21.38 -13.42 1.81
C ILE A 2 -20.20 -13.19 2.78
N ALA A 3 -19.77 -11.94 2.98
CA ALA A 3 -18.58 -11.59 3.74
C ALA A 3 -18.81 -10.45 4.76
N PRO A 4 -19.87 -10.51 5.61
CA PRO A 4 -20.03 -9.54 6.69
C PRO A 4 -18.80 -9.59 7.62
N GLY A 5 -18.35 -8.43 8.10
CA GLY A 5 -17.04 -8.29 8.75
C GLY A 5 -15.93 -7.85 7.78
N TYR A 6 -16.15 -7.99 6.46
CA TYR A 6 -15.19 -7.65 5.41
C TYR A 6 -15.81 -6.75 4.33
N ASP A 7 -16.93 -6.10 4.62
CA ASP A 7 -17.66 -5.32 3.61
C ASP A 7 -16.90 -4.07 3.13
N HIS A 8 -15.98 -3.54 3.93
CA HIS A 8 -14.99 -2.57 3.46
C HIS A 8 -14.15 -3.09 2.28
N ILE A 9 -13.83 -4.39 2.23
CA ILE A 9 -13.10 -5.00 1.11
C ILE A 9 -14.03 -5.23 -0.08
N THR A 10 -15.22 -5.79 0.16
CA THR A 10 -16.18 -6.09 -0.92
C THR A 10 -16.61 -4.81 -1.64
N SER A 11 -16.88 -3.75 -0.87
CA SER A 11 -17.24 -2.44 -1.39
C SER A 11 -16.07 -1.74 -2.07
N ALA A 12 -14.83 -1.86 -1.58
CA ALA A 12 -13.66 -1.25 -2.24
C ALA A 12 -13.45 -1.76 -3.66
N ILE A 13 -13.72 -3.05 -3.93
CA ILE A 13 -13.64 -3.63 -5.28
C ILE A 13 -14.64 -2.93 -6.21
N GLY A 14 -15.91 -2.84 -5.80
CA GLY A 14 -16.95 -2.18 -6.59
C GLY A 14 -16.75 -0.67 -6.70
N GLY A 15 -16.34 -0.02 -5.60
CA GLY A 15 -16.06 1.41 -5.52
C GLY A 15 -14.90 1.83 -6.42
N THR A 16 -13.83 1.04 -6.51
CA THR A 16 -12.74 1.30 -7.45
C THR A 16 -13.27 1.31 -8.89
N LEU A 17 -14.06 0.30 -9.29
CA LEU A 17 -14.65 0.25 -10.62
C LEU A 17 -15.62 1.42 -10.87
N ALA A 18 -16.49 1.74 -9.91
CA ALA A 18 -17.42 2.85 -10.02
C ALA A 18 -16.68 4.18 -10.23
N ALA A 19 -15.63 4.45 -9.44
CA ALA A 19 -14.80 5.64 -9.58
C ALA A 19 -14.08 5.69 -10.94
N MET A 20 -13.54 4.55 -11.40
CA MET A 20 -12.96 4.42 -12.74
C MET A 20 -13.94 4.83 -13.85
N TYR A 21 -15.21 4.45 -13.71
CA TYR A 21 -16.28 4.79 -14.66
C TYR A 21 -16.94 6.15 -14.43
N GLY A 22 -16.40 6.98 -13.53
CA GLY A 22 -16.81 8.38 -13.38
C GLY A 22 -17.57 8.72 -12.11
N ALA A 23 -17.63 7.83 -11.12
CA ALA A 23 -18.10 8.26 -9.79
C ALA A 23 -17.07 9.21 -9.15
N ASP A 24 -17.52 10.40 -8.76
CA ASP A 24 -16.66 11.44 -8.17
C ASP A 24 -16.46 11.29 -6.66
N PHE A 25 -17.30 10.48 -6.01
CA PHE A 25 -17.29 10.30 -4.56
C PHE A 25 -17.56 8.84 -4.18
N LEU A 26 -16.75 8.33 -3.25
CA LEU A 26 -16.92 7.01 -2.64
C LEU A 26 -17.28 7.18 -1.17
N CYS A 27 -18.50 6.79 -0.80
CA CYS A 27 -18.87 6.63 0.59
C CYS A 27 -18.16 5.38 1.12
N TYR A 28 -17.33 5.55 2.15
CA TYR A 28 -16.64 4.42 2.76
C TYR A 28 -17.61 3.44 3.41
N VAL A 29 -17.16 2.20 3.55
CA VAL A 29 -17.83 1.13 4.28
C VAL A 29 -16.85 0.59 5.31
N THR A 30 -17.31 0.27 6.52
CA THR A 30 -16.45 -0.30 7.57
C THR A 30 -16.52 -1.84 7.56
N SER A 31 -15.67 -2.50 8.34
CA SER A 31 -15.80 -3.93 8.65
C SER A 31 -17.12 -4.26 9.34
N SER A 32 -17.64 -3.35 10.16
CA SER A 32 -18.87 -3.49 10.95
C SER A 32 -20.16 -3.24 10.18
N GLU A 33 -20.09 -2.89 8.89
CA GLU A 33 -21.27 -2.74 8.03
C GLU A 33 -22.14 -4.00 8.11
N HIS A 34 -23.47 -3.81 8.17
CA HIS A 34 -24.47 -4.86 8.40
C HIS A 34 -24.38 -5.61 9.75
N LEU A 35 -23.44 -5.27 10.63
CA LEU A 35 -23.24 -5.94 11.93
C LEU A 35 -23.47 -5.03 13.13
N GLY A 36 -23.09 -3.75 13.05
CA GLY A 36 -23.25 -2.82 14.16
C GLY A 36 -22.59 -1.46 13.94
N LEU A 37 -22.50 -0.67 15.02
CA LEU A 37 -21.80 0.61 14.99
C LEU A 37 -20.27 0.37 15.03
N PRO A 38 -19.48 1.09 14.21
CA PRO A 38 -18.05 0.88 14.13
C PRO A 38 -17.29 1.49 15.31
N THR A 39 -16.14 0.89 15.67
CA THR A 39 -15.15 1.53 16.54
C THR A 39 -14.33 2.59 15.79
N VAL A 40 -13.51 3.35 16.51
CA VAL A 40 -12.61 4.35 15.91
C VAL A 40 -11.62 3.72 14.92
N GLU A 41 -11.13 2.53 15.26
CA GLU A 41 -10.20 1.76 14.43
C GLU A 41 -10.87 1.26 13.15
N GLU A 42 -12.11 0.78 13.23
CA GLU A 42 -12.90 0.32 12.08
C GLU A 42 -13.27 1.48 11.16
N VAL A 43 -13.52 2.68 11.72
CA VAL A 43 -13.67 3.91 10.93
C VAL A 43 -12.38 4.25 10.21
N LYS A 44 -11.23 4.24 10.90
CA LYS A 44 -9.91 4.50 10.29
C LYS A 44 -9.65 3.51 9.14
N GLU A 45 -9.90 2.23 9.36
CA GLU A 45 -9.72 1.18 8.36
C GLU A 45 -10.58 1.41 7.11
N GLY A 46 -11.88 1.66 7.28
CA GLY A 46 -12.78 1.94 6.15
C GLY A 46 -12.35 3.15 5.33
N VAL A 47 -11.86 4.22 5.99
CA VAL A 47 -11.34 5.42 5.31
C VAL A 47 -10.08 5.09 4.52
N ILE A 48 -9.11 4.37 5.12
CA ILE A 48 -7.87 3.98 4.42
C ILE A 48 -8.19 3.11 3.21
N VAL A 49 -9.07 2.12 3.36
CA VAL A 49 -9.48 1.20 2.30
C VAL A 49 -10.16 1.94 1.14
N SER A 50 -11.04 2.89 1.46
CA SER A 50 -11.70 3.72 0.43
C SER A 50 -10.74 4.68 -0.26
N ARG A 51 -9.74 5.22 0.46
CA ARG A 51 -8.67 6.03 -0.15
C ARG A 51 -7.80 5.19 -1.09
N ILE A 52 -7.52 3.93 -0.76
CA ILE A 52 -6.82 3.01 -1.66
C ILE A 52 -7.64 2.79 -2.93
N ALA A 53 -8.95 2.54 -2.81
CA ALA A 53 -9.85 2.36 -3.94
C ALA A 53 -9.91 3.60 -4.85
N ALA A 54 -10.04 4.80 -4.25
CA ALA A 54 -10.03 6.06 -4.99
C ALA A 54 -8.70 6.28 -5.73
N HIS A 55 -7.56 6.08 -5.05
CA HIS A 55 -6.23 6.23 -5.64
C HIS A 55 -6.00 5.24 -6.81
N ALA A 56 -6.41 3.98 -6.64
CA ALA A 56 -6.34 2.99 -7.72
C ALA A 56 -7.18 3.41 -8.94
N ALA A 57 -8.37 3.98 -8.71
CA ALA A 57 -9.21 4.50 -9.78
C ALA A 57 -8.59 5.73 -10.47
N ASP A 58 -7.96 6.63 -9.72
CA ASP A 58 -7.27 7.81 -10.26
C ASP A 58 -6.11 7.42 -11.18
N ILE A 59 -5.30 6.43 -10.79
CA ILE A 59 -4.26 5.87 -11.66
C ILE A 59 -4.87 5.30 -12.95
N ALA A 60 -5.93 4.50 -12.82
CA ALA A 60 -6.55 3.85 -13.97
C ALA A 60 -7.22 4.83 -14.94
N LYS A 61 -7.72 5.97 -14.43
CA LYS A 61 -8.25 7.08 -15.25
C LYS A 61 -7.16 7.95 -15.88
N GLY A 62 -5.89 7.76 -15.49
CA GLY A 62 -4.79 8.62 -15.92
C GLY A 62 -4.89 10.03 -15.33
N VAL A 63 -5.41 10.17 -14.10
CA VAL A 63 -5.39 11.44 -13.38
C VAL A 63 -3.94 11.91 -13.26
N LYS A 64 -3.71 13.17 -13.60
CA LYS A 64 -2.38 13.77 -13.61
C LYS A 64 -1.71 13.60 -12.24
N ASP A 65 -0.44 13.20 -12.25
CA ASP A 65 0.43 13.03 -11.08
C ASP A 65 -0.02 11.95 -10.06
N ALA A 66 -1.14 11.23 -10.30
CA ALA A 66 -1.61 10.17 -9.41
C ALA A 66 -0.57 9.03 -9.31
N ARG A 67 -0.02 8.62 -10.45
CA ARG A 67 0.98 7.54 -10.54
C ARG A 67 2.33 7.88 -9.89
N ASP A 68 2.65 9.17 -9.74
CA ASP A 68 3.92 9.61 -9.17
C ASP A 68 4.10 9.13 -7.73
N TRP A 69 3.01 8.95 -6.98
CA TRP A 69 3.07 8.42 -5.63
C TRP A 69 3.57 6.97 -5.62
N ASP A 70 3.02 6.12 -6.50
CA ASP A 70 3.43 4.72 -6.67
C ASP A 70 4.85 4.60 -7.21
N ASP A 71 5.23 5.47 -8.14
CA ASP A 71 6.58 5.47 -8.70
C ASP A 71 7.62 5.83 -7.62
N LYS A 72 7.35 6.84 -6.78
CA LYS A 72 8.19 7.18 -5.61
C LYS A 72 8.27 6.04 -4.59
N MET A 73 7.15 5.36 -4.32
CA MET A 73 7.12 4.20 -3.42
C MET A 73 7.93 3.04 -4.01
N SER A 74 7.82 2.82 -5.32
CA SER A 74 8.54 1.76 -6.04
C SER A 74 10.05 2.01 -6.06
N GLU A 75 10.47 3.25 -6.25
CA GLU A 75 11.87 3.65 -6.15
C GLU A 75 12.41 3.44 -4.73
N ALA A 76 11.66 3.84 -3.70
CA ALA A 76 12.04 3.62 -2.30
C ALA A 76 12.21 2.11 -1.99
N ARG A 77 11.28 1.27 -2.49
CA ARG A 77 11.39 -0.20 -2.39
C ARG A 77 12.64 -0.73 -3.10
N ALA A 78 12.89 -0.30 -4.34
CA ALA A 78 14.04 -0.74 -5.13
C ALA A 78 15.39 -0.35 -4.51
N ASN A 79 15.41 0.69 -3.69
CA ASN A 79 16.59 1.14 -2.95
C ASN A 79 16.68 0.59 -1.51
N LEU A 80 15.65 -0.14 -1.06
CA LEU A 80 15.48 -0.61 0.33
C LEU A 80 15.50 0.55 1.34
N ASP A 81 14.96 1.71 0.94
CA ASP A 81 14.84 2.89 1.80
C ASP A 81 13.58 2.80 2.66
N TRP A 82 13.73 2.21 3.84
CA TRP A 82 12.64 2.00 4.79
C TRP A 82 12.00 3.30 5.26
N ASN A 83 12.79 4.33 5.54
CA ASN A 83 12.26 5.60 6.02
C ASN A 83 11.39 6.25 4.95
N ARG A 84 11.87 6.27 3.70
CA ARG A 84 11.11 6.82 2.59
C ARG A 84 9.83 6.03 2.29
N MET A 85 9.88 4.69 2.39
CA MET A 85 8.68 3.86 2.27
C MET A 85 7.63 4.20 3.34
N MET A 86 8.03 4.43 4.59
CA MET A 86 7.09 4.81 5.66
C MET A 86 6.50 6.19 5.42
N ASP A 87 7.31 7.16 4.99
CA ASP A 87 6.83 8.52 4.68
C ASP A 87 5.86 8.56 3.50
N LEU A 88 5.97 7.60 2.58
CA LEU A 88 5.08 7.46 1.42
C LEU A 88 3.89 6.53 1.68
N ALA A 89 3.81 5.84 2.82
CA ALA A 89 2.72 4.90 3.08
C ALA A 89 1.40 5.63 3.31
N ILE A 90 0.30 5.10 2.75
CA ILE A 90 -1.05 5.67 2.94
C ILE A 90 -1.50 5.66 4.41
N ASP A 91 -1.03 4.67 5.17
CA ASP A 91 -1.10 4.57 6.63
C ASP A 91 0.30 4.26 7.18
N LYS A 92 1.06 5.33 7.46
CA LYS A 92 2.42 5.26 8.00
C LYS A 92 2.47 4.54 9.34
N GLU A 93 1.54 4.82 10.25
CA GLU A 93 1.52 4.20 11.58
C GLU A 93 1.40 2.68 11.47
N LYS A 94 0.48 2.20 10.62
CA LYS A 94 0.29 0.76 10.43
C LYS A 94 1.51 0.11 9.80
N ALA A 95 2.11 0.75 8.80
CA ALA A 95 3.31 0.25 8.13
C ALA A 95 4.51 0.14 9.11
N GLU A 96 4.69 1.15 9.97
CA GLU A 96 5.72 1.16 11.01
C GLU A 96 5.47 0.09 12.07
N GLU A 97 4.23 -0.08 12.53
CA GLU A 97 3.86 -1.12 13.50
C GLU A 97 4.25 -2.52 12.97
N ILE A 98 3.91 -2.79 11.70
CA ILE A 98 4.24 -4.05 11.03
C ILE A 98 5.76 -4.20 10.90
N ARG A 99 6.49 -3.14 10.54
CA ARG A 99 7.95 -3.20 10.43
C ARG A 99 8.62 -3.45 11.78
N LYS A 100 8.14 -2.81 12.86
CA LYS A 100 8.66 -2.95 14.22
C LYS A 100 8.47 -4.36 14.77
N ARG A 101 7.36 -5.04 14.45
CA ARG A 101 7.14 -6.44 14.87
C ARG A 101 7.95 -7.45 14.06
N CYS A 102 8.42 -7.10 12.86
CA CYS A 102 9.27 -7.95 12.04
C CYS A 102 10.74 -7.88 12.50
N LYS A 103 11.32 -9.02 12.89
CA LYS A 103 12.72 -9.13 13.32
C LYS A 103 13.54 -9.94 12.29
N PRO A 104 14.02 -9.32 11.20
CA PRO A 104 14.89 -10.01 10.25
C PRO A 104 16.32 -10.13 10.78
N ASP A 105 17.04 -11.18 10.39
CA ASP A 105 18.47 -11.32 10.68
C ASP A 105 19.30 -10.23 9.98
N ASP A 106 18.85 -9.80 8.80
CA ASP A 106 19.42 -8.69 8.04
C ASP A 106 18.47 -7.49 8.07
N PRO A 107 18.86 -6.37 8.71
CA PRO A 107 18.01 -5.18 8.84
C PRO A 107 17.71 -4.50 7.51
N MET A 108 18.45 -4.80 6.44
CA MET A 108 18.23 -4.25 5.11
C MET A 108 16.96 -4.80 4.45
N VAL A 109 16.49 -5.99 4.85
CA VAL A 109 15.37 -6.70 4.22
C VAL A 109 14.16 -6.86 5.15
N CYS A 110 13.05 -7.34 4.62
CA CYS A 110 11.91 -7.78 5.41
C CYS A 110 12.13 -9.19 5.99
N SER A 111 11.27 -9.62 6.91
CA SER A 111 11.34 -10.95 7.53
C SER A 111 10.86 -12.08 6.62
N MET A 112 10.38 -11.81 5.41
CA MET A 112 9.76 -12.81 4.55
C MET A 112 10.78 -13.67 3.78
N CYS A 113 11.75 -13.04 3.11
CA CYS A 113 12.71 -13.75 2.24
C CYS A 113 14.14 -13.80 2.80
N GLY A 114 14.48 -12.95 3.79
CA GLY A 114 15.81 -12.88 4.37
C GLY A 114 16.91 -12.71 3.31
N LYS A 115 17.92 -13.58 3.36
CA LYS A 115 19.07 -13.58 2.41
C LYS A 115 18.69 -13.80 0.94
N PHE A 116 17.48 -14.30 0.65
CA PHE A 116 16.99 -14.53 -0.71
C PHE A 116 16.09 -13.40 -1.22
N CYS A 117 16.17 -12.21 -0.61
CA CYS A 117 15.41 -11.05 -1.05
C CYS A 117 15.81 -10.65 -2.48
N SER A 118 14.88 -10.84 -3.43
CA SER A 118 15.07 -10.49 -4.84
C SER A 118 15.43 -9.02 -5.02
N VAL A 119 14.77 -8.12 -4.29
CA VAL A 119 15.02 -6.67 -4.38
C VAL A 119 16.45 -6.32 -3.96
N LYS A 120 16.96 -6.96 -2.90
CA LYS A 120 18.35 -6.76 -2.45
C LYS A 120 19.34 -7.24 -3.51
N ILE A 121 19.13 -8.45 -4.04
CA ILE A 121 19.98 -9.04 -5.08
C ILE A 121 19.97 -8.14 -6.34
N SER A 122 18.80 -7.69 -6.79
CA SER A 122 18.68 -6.80 -7.94
C SER A 122 19.36 -5.44 -7.72
N LYS A 123 19.32 -4.90 -6.50
CA LYS A 123 20.04 -3.68 -6.14
C LYS A 123 21.55 -3.88 -6.21
N GLU A 124 22.06 -4.96 -5.62
CA GLU A 124 23.49 -5.27 -5.60
C GLU A 124 24.05 -5.44 -7.02
N LEU A 125 23.34 -6.14 -7.90
CA LEU A 125 23.71 -6.31 -9.31
C LEU A 125 23.75 -4.98 -10.07
N ARG A 126 22.73 -4.12 -9.88
CA ARG A 126 22.69 -2.79 -10.48
C ARG A 126 23.85 -1.91 -10.01
N ASP A 127 24.14 -1.95 -8.71
CA ASP A 127 25.21 -1.16 -8.10
C ASP A 127 26.61 -1.66 -8.51
N SER A 128 26.80 -2.96 -8.76
CA SER A 128 28.05 -3.50 -9.32
C SER A 128 28.28 -3.08 -10.77
N GLU A 129 27.25 -3.17 -11.63
CA GLU A 129 27.38 -2.75 -13.04
C GLU A 129 27.71 -1.26 -13.19
N LEU A 130 27.26 -0.42 -12.25
CA LEU A 130 27.58 1.00 -12.22
C LEU A 130 29.03 1.28 -11.79
N LYS A 131 29.62 0.41 -10.98
CA LYS A 131 31.04 0.52 -10.58
C LYS A 131 31.97 0.12 -11.71
N ASP A 132 31.63 -0.92 -12.47
CA ASP A 132 32.46 -1.41 -13.58
C ASP A 132 32.46 -0.47 -14.80
N LYS A 133 31.56 0.52 -14.84
CA LYS A 133 31.47 1.54 -15.90
C LYS A 133 32.15 2.88 -15.57
N LYS A 134 32.73 3.03 -14.37
CA LYS A 134 33.47 4.23 -13.95
C LYS A 134 34.97 3.98 -13.98
#